data_AF-G8SAA8-F1
#
_entry.id   AF-G8SAA8-F1
#
_cell.length_a   1.000
_cell.length_b   1.000
_cell.length_c   1.000
_cell.angle_alpha   90.00
_cell.angle_beta   90.00
_cell.angle_gamma   90.00
#
_symmetry.space_group_name_H-M   'P 1'
#
loop_
_entity.id
_entity.type
_entity.pdbx_description
1 polymer ?
#
loop_
_entity_poly.entity_id
_entity_poly.type
_entity_poly.pdbx_seq_one_letter_code
_entity_poly.pdbx_strand_id
1 'polypeptide(L)'
;MTGDGAWNALMPMRPIMPVVTAYPGPVLETVARALFECLMFVELSDDDAVDPDSAVALMESVSHVLLELPLAERLVLVQLAQRQAEQESLPARRDFLASLGGGLGLIDEG
;
A
#
# COMPACT_ATOMS: atom_id res chain seq x y z
N MET A 1 -29.28 35.08 36.82
CA MET A 1 -28.18 35.72 36.07
C MET A 1 -26.91 35.29 36.78
N THR A 2 -26.01 34.48 36.26
CA THR A 2 -25.51 34.17 34.89
C THR A 2 -24.96 32.71 34.94
N GLY A 3 -25.26 31.83 33.98
CA GLY A 3 -24.31 31.35 32.94
C GLY A 3 -23.21 30.42 33.49
N ASP A 4 -22.69 29.38 32.86
CA ASP A 4 -22.90 28.71 31.59
C ASP A 4 -21.90 27.51 31.61
N GLY A 5 -22.32 26.34 31.11
CA GLY A 5 -21.50 25.36 30.37
C GLY A 5 -20.03 25.03 30.67
N ALA A 6 -19.50 25.06 31.90
CA ALA A 6 -18.03 24.94 32.11
C ALA A 6 -17.45 23.57 32.51
N TRP A 7 -18.12 22.43 32.27
CA TRP A 7 -17.55 21.11 32.62
C TRP A 7 -16.91 20.32 31.46
N ASN A 8 -16.96 20.85 30.23
CA ASN A 8 -16.38 20.14 29.07
C ASN A 8 -14.91 20.49 28.78
N ALA A 9 -14.22 21.19 29.69
CA ALA A 9 -12.89 21.78 29.43
C ALA A 9 -11.70 21.06 30.10
N LEU A 10 -11.90 19.85 30.63
CA LEU A 10 -10.83 19.11 31.35
C LEU A 10 -10.67 17.65 30.90
N MET A 11 -10.97 17.36 29.64
CA MET A 11 -10.28 16.24 29.00
C MET A 11 -9.16 16.83 28.15
N PRO A 12 -7.87 16.61 28.48
CA PRO A 12 -6.84 16.83 27.48
C PRO A 12 -7.23 15.95 26.30
N MET A 13 -7.56 16.57 25.16
CA MET A 13 -7.64 15.84 23.91
C MET A 13 -6.35 15.04 23.84
N ARG A 14 -6.46 13.70 23.90
CA ARG A 14 -5.32 12.85 23.62
C ARG A 14 -4.75 13.38 22.31
N PRO A 15 -3.46 13.75 22.24
CA PRO A 15 -2.86 14.08 20.97
C PRO A 15 -3.19 12.91 20.05
N ILE A 16 -3.82 13.19 18.91
CA ILE A 16 -3.86 12.23 17.81
C ILE A 16 -2.38 11.97 17.55
N MET A 17 -1.88 10.85 18.03
CA MET A 17 -0.52 10.44 17.72
C MET A 17 -0.44 10.52 16.20
N PRO A 18 0.52 11.26 15.62
CA PRO A 18 0.80 11.07 14.21
C PRO A 18 1.01 9.57 14.08
N VAL A 19 0.27 8.92 13.17
CA VAL A 19 0.50 7.51 12.83
C VAL A 19 2.00 7.35 12.79
N VAL A 20 2.54 6.62 13.77
CA VAL A 20 3.97 6.51 13.97
C VAL A 20 4.47 5.86 12.69
N THR A 21 5.09 6.65 11.82
CA THR A 21 5.90 6.16 10.72
C THR A 21 7.10 5.49 11.38
N ALA A 22 6.92 4.27 11.86
CA ALA A 22 7.94 3.52 12.61
C ALA A 22 9.15 3.15 11.74
N TYR A 23 9.10 3.46 10.44
CA TYR A 23 10.17 3.23 9.49
C TYR A 23 10.66 4.56 8.90
N PRO A 24 11.98 4.80 8.85
CA PRO A 24 12.50 5.93 8.09
C PRO A 24 12.09 5.76 6.63
N GLY A 25 11.62 6.83 5.99
CA GLY A 25 11.11 6.83 4.61
C GLY A 25 11.93 5.97 3.61
N PRO A 26 13.28 6.02 3.62
CA PRO A 26 14.10 5.20 2.73
C PRO A 26 13.90 3.68 2.88
N VAL A 27 13.62 3.18 4.09
CA VAL A 27 13.40 1.74 4.33
C VAL A 27 12.07 1.31 3.72
N LEU A 28 11.00 2.06 3.97
CA LEU A 28 9.68 1.77 3.39
C LEU A 28 9.75 1.79 1.86
N GLU A 29 10.36 2.83 1.27
CA GLU A 29 10.53 2.93 -0.18
C GLU A 29 11.34 1.78 -0.77
N THR A 30 12.42 1.37 -0.10
CA THR A 30 13.27 0.27 -0.56
C THR A 30 12.54 -1.06 -0.48
N VAL A 31 11.82 -1.33 0.61
CA VAL A 31 11.06 -2.56 0.79
C VAL A 31 9.88 -2.62 -0.19
N ALA A 32 9.15 -1.52 -0.37
CA ALA A 32 8.05 -1.45 -1.34
C ALA A 32 8.55 -1.72 -2.76
N ARG A 33 9.67 -1.10 -3.16
CA ARG A 33 10.30 -1.37 -4.45
C ARG A 33 10.68 -2.83 -4.61
N ALA A 34 11.37 -3.41 -3.62
CA ALA A 34 11.77 -4.81 -3.66
C ALA A 34 10.55 -5.75 -3.77
N LEU A 35 9.46 -5.45 -3.05
CA LEU A 35 8.21 -6.17 -3.16
C LEU A 35 7.65 -6.07 -4.59
N PHE A 36 7.55 -4.87 -5.16
CA PHE A 36 7.03 -4.70 -6.52
C PHE A 36 7.88 -5.41 -7.58
N GLU A 37 9.20 -5.45 -7.41
CA GLU A 37 10.09 -6.26 -8.25
C GLU A 37 9.72 -7.75 -8.20
N CYS A 38 9.47 -8.29 -7.01
CA CYS A 38 9.04 -9.68 -6.85
C CYS A 38 7.65 -9.94 -7.47
N LEU A 39 6.68 -9.05 -7.25
CA LEU A 39 5.33 -9.23 -7.79
C LEU A 39 5.32 -9.11 -9.32
N MET A 40 6.08 -8.16 -9.88
CA MET A 40 6.27 -8.07 -11.34
C MET A 40 6.93 -9.31 -11.91
N PHE A 41 7.93 -9.86 -11.22
CA PHE A 41 8.57 -11.09 -11.67
C PHE A 41 7.55 -12.22 -11.77
N VAL A 42 6.68 -12.38 -10.77
CA VAL A 42 5.66 -13.41 -10.75
C VAL A 42 4.62 -13.20 -11.86
N GLU A 43 4.09 -11.99 -12.00
CA GLU A 43 3.08 -11.67 -13.01
C GLU A 43 3.59 -11.79 -14.45
N LEU A 44 4.83 -11.38 -14.70
CA LEU A 44 5.40 -11.33 -16.05
C LEU A 44 6.23 -12.57 -16.39
N SER A 45 6.29 -13.54 -15.48
CA SER A 45 6.92 -14.84 -15.75
C SER A 45 6.07 -15.64 -16.72
N ASP A 46 6.74 -16.47 -17.51
CA ASP A 46 6.05 -17.49 -18.30
C ASP A 46 5.53 -18.61 -17.38
N ASP A 47 4.48 -19.30 -17.81
CA ASP A 47 3.83 -20.38 -17.06
C ASP A 47 4.80 -21.55 -16.79
N ASP A 48 5.82 -21.70 -17.64
CA ASP A 48 6.91 -22.67 -17.46
C ASP A 48 7.90 -22.29 -16.33
N ALA A 49 7.98 -21.00 -15.99
CA ALA A 49 8.88 -20.47 -14.95
C ALA A 49 8.18 -20.33 -13.60
N VAL A 50 6.94 -19.86 -13.61
CA VAL A 50 6.08 -19.79 -12.42
C VAL A 50 4.73 -20.40 -12.77
N ASP A 51 4.39 -21.48 -12.08
CA ASP A 51 3.09 -22.12 -12.21
C ASP A 51 1.96 -21.09 -11.94
N PRO A 52 0.99 -20.93 -12.85
CA PRO A 52 -0.05 -19.90 -12.72
C PRO A 52 -0.88 -20.01 -11.45
N ASP A 53 -1.23 -21.23 -11.02
CA ASP A 53 -2.00 -21.44 -9.79
C ASP A 53 -1.18 -21.00 -8.56
N SER A 54 0.11 -21.29 -8.56
CA SER A 54 1.05 -20.85 -7.52
C SER A 54 1.27 -19.33 -7.52
N ALA A 55 1.32 -18.69 -8.70
CA ALA A 55 1.40 -17.24 -8.84
C ALA A 55 0.16 -16.56 -8.25
N VAL A 56 -1.03 -17.03 -8.62
CA VAL A 56 -2.30 -16.50 -8.10
C VAL A 56 -2.38 -16.67 -6.58
N ALA A 57 -2.06 -17.86 -6.05
CA ALA A 57 -2.07 -18.11 -4.61
C ALA A 57 -1.11 -17.19 -3.84
N LEU A 58 0.07 -16.88 -4.40
CA LEU A 58 0.99 -15.93 -3.82
C LEU A 58 0.41 -14.50 -3.83
N MET A 59 -0.16 -14.07 -4.97
CA MET A 59 -0.75 -12.74 -5.12
C MET A 59 -1.92 -12.52 -4.16
N GLU A 60 -2.78 -13.52 -3.98
CA GLU A 60 -3.87 -13.52 -2.99
C GLU A 60 -3.32 -13.43 -1.55
N SER A 61 -2.27 -14.20 -1.23
CA SER A 61 -1.64 -14.16 0.08
C SER A 61 -1.02 -12.79 0.38
N VAL A 62 -0.36 -12.18 -0.61
CA VAL A 62 0.22 -10.83 -0.48
C VAL A 62 -0.89 -9.79 -0.32
N SER A 63 -1.93 -9.83 -1.16
CA SER A 63 -3.10 -8.95 -1.05
C SER A 63 -3.71 -9.02 0.35
N HIS A 64 -3.95 -10.23 0.87
CA HIS A 64 -4.49 -10.42 2.21
C HIS A 64 -3.65 -9.70 3.28
N VAL A 65 -2.33 -9.88 3.26
CA VAL A 65 -1.42 -9.24 4.24
C VAL A 65 -1.45 -7.71 4.09
N LEU A 66 -1.43 -7.18 2.86
CA LEU A 66 -1.46 -5.74 2.62
C LEU A 66 -2.81 -5.11 3.00
N LEU A 67 -3.90 -5.87 2.94
CA LEU A 67 -5.24 -5.42 3.36
C LEU A 67 -5.38 -5.25 4.88
N GLU A 68 -4.50 -5.86 5.68
CA GLU A 68 -4.45 -5.61 7.13
C GLU A 68 -3.96 -4.20 7.48
N LEU A 69 -3.32 -3.50 6.52
CA LEU A 69 -2.89 -2.13 6.72
C LEU A 69 -4.07 -1.15 6.78
N PRO A 70 -3.99 -0.11 7.63
CA PRO A 70 -4.92 1.01 7.59
C PRO A 70 -5.00 1.61 6.18
N LEU A 71 -6.19 2.09 5.78
CA LEU A 71 -6.41 2.65 4.44
C LEU A 71 -5.37 3.72 4.06
N ALA A 72 -5.00 4.59 5.00
CA ALA A 72 -3.99 5.62 4.77
C ALA A 72 -2.62 5.04 4.37
N GLU A 73 -2.21 3.92 4.98
CA GLU A 73 -0.93 3.26 4.69
C GLU A 73 -0.98 2.47 3.37
N ARG A 74 -2.14 1.86 3.05
CA ARG A 74 -2.37 1.26 1.72
C ARG A 74 -2.22 2.29 0.61
N LEU A 75 -2.79 3.49 0.80
CA LEU A 75 -2.64 4.59 -0.16
C LEU A 75 -1.20 5.08 -0.31
N VAL A 76 -0.37 4.98 0.73
CA VAL A 76 1.07 5.27 0.63
C VAL A 76 1.75 4.25 -0.28
N LEU A 77 1.47 2.95 -0.13
CA LEU A 77 2.02 1.91 -1.01
C LEU A 77 1.61 2.13 -2.48
N VAL A 78 0.33 2.46 -2.72
CA VAL A 78 -0.17 2.75 -4.09
C VAL A 78 0.56 3.97 -4.69
N GLN A 79 0.78 5.03 -3.92
CA GLN A 79 1.54 6.19 -4.39
C GLN A 79 3.00 5.84 -4.72
N LEU A 80 3.62 4.93 -3.95
CA LEU A 80 4.97 4.46 -4.24
C LEU A 80 5.01 3.66 -5.55
N ALA A 81 4.02 2.81 -5.79
CA ALA A 81 3.89 2.07 -7.06
C ALA A 81 3.71 3.03 -8.25
N GLN A 82 2.85 4.05 -8.12
CA GLN A 82 2.63 5.07 -9.15
C GLN A 82 3.90 5.86 -9.48
N ARG A 83 4.65 6.29 -8.46
CA ARG A 83 5.95 6.96 -8.67
C ARG A 83 6.96 6.07 -9.36
N GLN A 84 6.97 4.78 -9.05
CA GLN A 84 7.84 3.83 -9.75
C GLN A 84 7.39 3.63 -11.20
N ALA A 85 6.08 3.58 -11.47
CA ALA A 85 5.55 3.50 -12.83
C ALA A 85 5.97 4.70 -13.69
N GLU A 86 5.93 5.92 -13.13
CA GLU A 86 6.38 7.14 -13.82
C GLU A 86 7.87 7.10 -14.24
N GLN A 87 8.69 6.36 -13.50
CA GLN A 87 10.12 6.19 -13.75
C GLN A 87 10.43 4.93 -14.59
N GLU A 88 9.46 4.04 -14.76
CA GLU A 88 9.65 2.76 -15.45
C GLU A 88 9.65 2.95 -16.97
N SER A 89 10.65 2.35 -17.61
CA SER A 89 10.89 2.42 -19.06
C SER A 89 10.16 1.31 -19.83
N LEU A 90 9.98 0.14 -19.22
CA LEU A 90 9.38 -1.03 -19.86
C LEU A 90 7.85 -0.95 -19.76
N PRO A 91 7.11 -0.94 -20.88
CA PRO A 91 5.65 -0.76 -20.86
C PRO A 91 4.92 -1.78 -19.98
N ALA A 92 5.21 -3.08 -20.11
CA ALA A 92 4.55 -4.12 -19.33
C ALA A 92 4.73 -3.93 -17.81
N ARG A 93 5.92 -3.51 -17.38
CA ARG A 93 6.22 -3.24 -15.96
C ARG A 93 5.51 -1.98 -15.46
N ARG A 94 5.47 -0.94 -16.29
CA ARG A 94 4.74 0.30 -15.99
C ARG A 94 3.26 0.03 -15.82
N ASP A 95 2.66 -0.73 -16.73
CA ASP A 95 1.23 -1.03 -16.72
C ASP A 95 0.86 -1.83 -15.47
N PHE A 96 1.67 -2.83 -15.11
CA PHE A 96 1.52 -3.57 -13.86
C PHE A 96 1.57 -2.65 -12.64
N LEU A 97 2.60 -1.80 -12.52
CA LEU A 97 2.74 -0.88 -11.39
C LEU A 97 1.57 0.12 -11.29
N ALA A 98 1.02 0.54 -12.44
CA ALA A 98 -0.12 1.46 -12.48
C ALA A 98 -1.43 0.78 -12.04
N SER A 99 -1.62 -0.51 -12.33
CA SER A 99 -2.82 -1.27 -11.96
C SER A 99 -2.72 -1.98 -10.60
N LEU A 100 -1.51 -2.08 -10.03
CA LEU A 100 -1.23 -2.86 -8.81
C LEU A 100 -2.18 -2.56 -7.64
N GLY A 101 -2.56 -1.29 -7.45
CA GLY A 101 -3.49 -0.91 -6.39
C GLY A 101 -4.87 -1.56 -6.53
N GLY A 102 -5.44 -1.58 -7.74
CA GLY A 102 -6.72 -2.23 -8.04
C GLY A 102 -6.59 -3.74 -8.08
N GLY A 103 -5.54 -4.25 -8.74
CA GLY A 103 -5.28 -5.69 -8.86
C GLY A 103 -5.09 -6.41 -7.52
N LEU A 104 -4.58 -5.72 -6.49
CA LEU A 104 -4.48 -6.25 -5.13
C LEU A 104 -5.64 -5.84 -4.20
N GLY A 105 -6.65 -5.12 -4.71
CA GLY A 105 -7.80 -4.64 -3.93
C GLY A 105 -7.46 -3.57 -2.87
N LEU A 106 -6.32 -2.89 -3.00
CA LEU A 106 -5.87 -1.90 -2.02
C LEU A 106 -6.68 -0.60 -2.10
N ILE A 107 -7.29 -0.34 -3.25
CA ILE A 107 -8.22 0.75 -3.53
C ILE A 107 -9.49 0.19 -4.15
N ASP A 108 -10.60 0.87 -3.95
CA ASP A 108 -11.85 0.53 -4.61
C ASP A 108 -11.76 0.92 -6.09
N GLU A 109 -12.03 -0.02 -6.99
CA GLU A 109 -12.20 0.26 -8.41
C GLU A 109 -13.60 0.83 -8.60
N GLY A 110 -13.74 2.14 -8.35
CA GLY A 110 -15.01 2.87 -8.53
C GLY A 110 -15.54 2.79 -9.96
#